data_AF-A0A6J5UDL3-F1
#
_entry.id   AF-A0A6J5UDL3-F1
#
_cell.length_a   1.000
_cell.length_b   1.000
_cell.length_c   1.000
_cell.angle_alpha   90.00
_cell.angle_beta   90.00
_cell.angle_gamma   90.00
#
_symmetry.space_group_name_H-M   'P 1'
#
loop_
_entity.id
_entity.type
_entity.pdbx_description
1 polymer ?
#
loop_
_entity_poly.entity_id
_entity_poly.type
_entity_poly.pdbx_seq_one_letter_code
_entity_poly.pdbx_strand_id
1 'polypeptide(L)'
;MANLTGSPFVYSQDKNRFTAVSCGFLATMESAEFVVGGCRSVCDNQNYASCDIGINCCQTTIPPYLTMMRASILYKGETRNTDCDDYAFLVDKDWFEKSSPHAVKSRSHVPVVLEWNIINSTFSFALFGRHVTENFN
;
A
#
# COMPACT_ATOMS: atom_id res chain seq x y z
N MET A 1 -0.19 -2.33 -12.05
CA MET A 1 -1.05 -1.23 -11.57
C MET A 1 -2.49 -1.56 -11.92
N ALA A 2 -3.42 -1.44 -10.99
CA ALA A 2 -4.85 -1.61 -11.25
C ALA A 2 -5.54 -0.25 -11.09
N ASN A 3 -6.19 0.21 -12.16
CA ASN A 3 -6.85 1.51 -12.24
C ASN A 3 -8.37 1.31 -12.34
N LEU A 4 -9.09 1.77 -11.33
CA LEU A 4 -10.55 1.68 -11.20
C LEU A 4 -11.26 2.96 -11.64
N THR A 5 -10.52 3.97 -12.11
CA THR A 5 -11.09 5.22 -12.61
C THR A 5 -12.06 4.94 -13.76
N GLY A 6 -13.25 5.53 -13.71
CA GLY A 6 -14.35 5.21 -14.64
C GLY A 6 -15.27 4.07 -14.19
N SER A 7 -14.85 3.25 -13.23
CA SER A 7 -15.67 2.16 -12.66
C SER A 7 -16.45 2.63 -11.43
N PRO A 8 -17.55 1.95 -11.05
CA PRO A 8 -18.30 2.30 -9.83
C PRO A 8 -17.64 1.81 -8.54
N PHE A 9 -16.34 1.52 -8.58
CA PHE A 9 -15.59 0.93 -7.46
C PHE A 9 -14.44 1.82 -7.00
N VAL A 10 -14.20 1.80 -5.69
CA VAL A 10 -13.02 2.38 -5.03
C VAL A 10 -12.35 1.30 -4.17
N TYR A 11 -11.08 1.47 -3.84
CA TYR A 11 -10.44 0.62 -2.84
C TYR A 11 -11.03 0.92 -1.46
N SER A 12 -11.51 -0.10 -0.76
CA SER A 12 -12.02 0.04 0.61
C SER A 12 -10.92 0.54 1.54
N GLN A 13 -11.13 1.70 2.16
CA GLN A 13 -10.19 2.28 3.12
C GLN A 13 -10.12 1.44 4.41
N ASP A 14 -11.25 0.88 4.82
CA ASP A 14 -11.37 0.15 6.08
C ASP A 14 -10.82 -1.28 6.00
N LYS A 15 -10.88 -1.87 4.79
CA LYS A 15 -10.51 -3.26 4.56
C LYS A 15 -9.15 -3.46 3.92
N ASN A 16 -8.62 -2.48 3.20
CA ASN A 16 -7.28 -2.60 2.62
C ASN A 16 -6.21 -1.89 3.45
N ARG A 17 -5.00 -2.43 3.41
CA ARG A 17 -3.79 -1.78 3.94
C ARG A 17 -2.70 -1.76 2.89
N PHE A 18 -2.06 -0.62 2.74
CA PHE A 18 -0.80 -0.56 2.01
C PHE A 18 0.25 -1.22 2.91
N THR A 19 0.88 -2.26 2.39
CA THR A 19 1.82 -3.11 3.12
C THR A 19 3.14 -3.13 2.38
N ALA A 20 4.24 -2.96 3.12
CA ALA A 20 5.58 -3.13 2.60
C ALA A 20 6.32 -4.14 3.46
N VAL A 21 6.90 -5.14 2.82
CA VAL A 21 7.88 -6.04 3.42
C VAL A 21 9.23 -5.56 2.92
N SER A 22 9.99 -4.94 3.81
CA SER A 22 11.29 -4.37 3.53
C SER A 22 12.06 -4.20 4.83
N CYS A 23 13.38 -4.05 4.75
CA CYS A 23 14.20 -3.65 5.90
C CYS A 23 14.72 -2.23 5.67
N GLY A 24 14.17 -1.28 6.40
CA GLY A 24 14.71 0.07 6.46
C GLY A 24 14.42 0.94 5.23
N PHE A 25 13.74 0.45 4.21
CA PHE A 25 13.39 1.26 3.04
C PHE A 25 12.02 1.91 3.17
N LEU A 26 11.91 3.16 2.67
CA LEU A 26 10.63 3.84 2.56
C LEU A 26 9.85 3.29 1.36
N ALA A 27 8.70 2.69 1.63
CA ALA A 27 7.74 2.33 0.62
C ALA A 27 6.70 3.44 0.45
N THR A 28 6.46 3.85 -0.79
CA THR A 28 5.52 4.90 -1.14
C THR A 28 4.34 4.33 -1.91
N MET A 29 3.19 4.94 -1.66
CA MET A 29 1.96 4.75 -2.41
C MET A 29 1.75 6.00 -3.27
N GLU A 30 1.76 5.79 -4.57
CA GLU A 30 1.60 6.83 -5.59
C GLU A 30 0.22 6.70 -6.24
N SER A 31 -0.47 7.82 -6.41
CA SER A 31 -1.73 7.91 -7.14
C SER A 31 -1.65 9.09 -8.11
N ALA A 32 -1.88 8.82 -9.39
CA ALA A 32 -1.54 9.74 -10.48
C ALA A 32 -0.07 10.20 -10.39
N GLU A 33 0.15 11.49 -10.11
CA GLU A 33 1.48 12.10 -10.00
C GLU A 33 1.90 12.39 -8.54
N PHE A 34 1.06 12.02 -7.57
CA PHE A 34 1.25 12.36 -6.16
C PHE A 34 1.67 11.14 -5.34
N VAL A 35 2.60 11.35 -4.41
CA VAL A 35 2.80 10.43 -3.28
C VAL A 35 1.74 10.74 -2.25
N VAL A 36 0.85 9.79 -2.03
CA VAL A 36 -0.35 9.97 -1.19
C VAL A 36 -0.29 9.17 0.12
N GLY A 37 0.85 8.53 0.38
CA GLY A 37 1.13 7.81 1.60
C GLY A 37 2.38 6.96 1.48
N GLY A 38 2.76 6.36 2.59
CA GLY A 38 3.90 5.45 2.65
C GLY A 38 4.16 4.98 4.06
N CYS A 39 5.05 4.01 4.18
CA CYS A 39 5.55 3.56 5.47
C CYS A 39 7.00 3.09 5.34
N ARG A 40 7.71 3.09 6.47
CA ARG A 40 9.08 2.58 6.60
C ARG A 40 9.12 1.63 7.78
N SER A 41 9.76 0.49 7.62
CA SER A 41 10.03 -0.47 8.68
C SER A 41 11.38 -0.21 9.34
N VAL A 42 11.55 -0.74 10.55
CA VAL A 42 12.87 -0.95 11.17
C VAL A 42 13.34 -2.37 10.87
N CYS A 43 14.65 -2.56 10.81
CA CYS A 43 15.25 -3.87 10.57
C CYS A 43 15.49 -4.63 11.87
N ASP A 44 15.16 -5.92 11.86
CA ASP A 44 15.66 -6.89 12.82
C ASP A 44 16.33 -8.04 12.05
N ASN A 45 17.48 -8.52 12.53
CA ASN A 45 18.26 -9.57 11.90
C ASN A 45 17.61 -10.96 12.05
N GLN A 46 16.52 -11.06 12.81
CA GLN A 46 15.72 -12.27 12.91
C GLN A 46 14.80 -12.42 11.68
N ASN A 47 14.56 -13.67 11.25
CA ASN A 47 13.58 -14.01 10.19
C ASN A 47 12.11 -13.85 10.65
N TYR A 48 11.86 -12.86 11.49
CA TYR A 48 10.57 -12.50 12.05
C TYR A 48 10.10 -11.18 11.44
N ALA A 49 8.81 -11.06 11.18
CA ALA A 49 8.19 -9.85 10.68
C ALA A 49 6.92 -9.55 11.48
N SER A 50 6.78 -8.30 11.90
CA SER A 50 5.64 -7.81 12.68
C SER A 50 5.22 -6.45 12.15
N CYS A 51 4.25 -6.47 11.24
CA CYS A 51 3.92 -5.27 10.46
C CYS A 51 3.14 -4.24 11.26
N ASP A 52 2.46 -4.67 12.34
CA ASP A 52 1.71 -3.80 13.26
C ASP A 52 2.63 -2.86 14.05
N ILE A 53 3.85 -3.31 14.36
CA ILE A 53 4.86 -2.52 15.09
C ILE A 53 6.04 -2.09 14.21
N GLY A 54 6.00 -2.40 12.90
CA GLY A 54 6.95 -1.90 11.93
C GLY A 54 8.28 -2.67 11.83
N ILE A 55 8.37 -3.92 12.30
CA ILE A 55 9.62 -4.71 12.24
C ILE A 55 9.64 -5.56 10.96
N ASN A 56 10.64 -5.35 10.09
CA ASN A 56 10.84 -6.02 8.79
C ASN A 56 9.67 -5.92 7.80
N CYS A 57 8.59 -5.26 8.19
CA CYS A 57 7.48 -4.85 7.35
C CYS A 57 6.72 -3.70 8.03
N CYS A 58 5.88 -3.01 7.29
CA CYS A 58 5.01 -1.97 7.81
C CYS A 58 3.67 -1.97 7.07
N GLN A 59 2.63 -1.49 7.76
CA GLN A 59 1.33 -1.25 7.17
C GLN A 59 0.86 0.19 7.42
N THR A 60 0.11 0.73 6.48
CA THR A 60 -0.59 2.01 6.65
C THR A 60 -1.95 1.96 5.96
N THR A 61 -2.86 2.82 6.42
CA THR A 61 -4.16 3.03 5.80
C THR A 61 -4.01 3.72 4.45
N ILE A 62 -4.98 3.53 3.57
CA ILE A 62 -5.04 4.27 2.32
C ILE A 62 -5.84 5.57 2.46
N PRO A 63 -5.59 6.59 1.64
CA PRO A 63 -6.48 7.76 1.55
C PRO A 63 -7.89 7.36 1.11
N PRO A 64 -8.91 8.14 1.49
CA PRO A 64 -10.28 7.90 1.05
C PRO A 64 -10.41 8.12 -0.47
N TYR A 65 -11.38 7.44 -1.11
CA TYR A 65 -11.69 7.57 -2.55
C TYR A 65 -10.57 7.17 -3.52
N LEU A 66 -9.59 6.40 -3.05
CA LEU A 66 -8.51 5.90 -3.90
C LEU A 66 -9.06 4.97 -4.99
N THR A 67 -8.84 5.32 -6.26
CA THR A 67 -9.25 4.52 -7.43
C THR A 67 -8.06 3.91 -8.18
N MET A 68 -6.86 4.44 -7.99
CA MET A 68 -5.66 3.95 -8.64
C MET A 68 -4.47 4.08 -7.70
N MET A 69 -3.53 3.15 -7.83
CA MET A 69 -2.38 3.11 -6.96
C MET A 69 -1.21 2.38 -7.61
N ARG A 70 -0.01 2.91 -7.38
CA ARG A 70 1.27 2.27 -7.63
C ARG A 70 2.08 2.24 -6.34
N ALA A 71 2.73 1.11 -6.08
CA ALA A 71 3.70 0.98 -5.01
C ALA A 71 5.12 1.21 -5.55
N SER A 72 5.95 1.90 -4.77
CA SER A 72 7.38 2.08 -5.04
C SER A 72 8.17 1.89 -3.75
N ILE A 73 9.42 1.44 -3.85
CA ILE A 73 10.36 1.36 -2.71
C ILE A 73 11.57 2.24 -3.04
N LEU A 74 11.92 3.13 -2.13
CA LEU A 74 12.98 4.11 -2.31
C LEU A 74 14.28 3.66 -1.64
N TYR A 75 15.27 3.34 -2.48
CA TYR A 75 16.61 2.91 -2.07
C TYR A 75 17.57 4.11 -2.03
N LYS A 76 17.49 4.96 -1.00
CA LYS A 76 18.33 6.17 -0.89
C LYS A 76 19.74 5.85 -0.38
N GLY A 77 20.60 5.32 -1.26
CA GLY A 77 22.05 5.16 -0.99
C GLY A 77 22.42 4.03 -0.02
N GLU A 78 21.46 3.21 0.38
CA GLU A 78 21.64 2.03 1.23
C GLU A 78 21.80 0.79 0.35
N THR A 79 22.78 -0.06 0.68
CA THR A 79 23.00 -1.34 0.00
C THR A 79 21.85 -2.28 0.31
N ARG A 80 21.15 -2.72 -0.74
CA ARG A 80 20.13 -3.76 -0.62
C ARG A 80 20.76 -5.01 -0.01
N ASN A 81 20.18 -5.49 1.10
CA ASN A 81 20.51 -6.82 1.57
C ASN A 81 19.98 -7.82 0.55
N THR A 82 20.86 -8.59 -0.09
CA THR A 82 20.46 -9.54 -1.15
C THR A 82 19.56 -10.65 -0.64
N ASP A 83 19.54 -10.89 0.67
CA ASP A 83 18.65 -11.86 1.32
C ASP A 83 17.26 -11.30 1.63
N CYS A 84 17.05 -9.99 1.50
CA CYS A 84 15.74 -9.34 1.64
C CYS A 84 15.14 -9.02 0.28
N ASP A 85 14.07 -9.74 -0.06
CA ASP A 85 13.22 -9.33 -1.16
C ASP A 85 12.29 -8.23 -0.68
N ASP A 86 12.63 -6.99 -1.01
CA ASP A 86 11.79 -5.84 -0.68
C ASP A 86 10.63 -5.74 -1.69
N TYR A 87 9.39 -5.72 -1.19
CA TYR A 87 8.19 -5.54 -2.02
C TYR A 87 7.09 -4.81 -1.25
N ALA A 88 6.25 -4.09 -1.99
CA ALA A 88 5.14 -3.32 -1.45
C ALA A 88 3.89 -3.48 -2.32
N PHE A 89 2.74 -3.54 -1.67
CA PHE A 89 1.47 -3.88 -2.30
C PHE A 89 0.28 -3.41 -1.46
N LEU A 90 -0.89 -3.33 -2.09
CA LEU A 90 -2.16 -3.12 -1.42
C LEU A 90 -2.82 -4.49 -1.20
N VAL A 91 -3.32 -4.75 0.01
CA VAL A 91 -3.93 -6.05 0.35
C VAL A 91 -5.12 -5.89 1.30
N ASP A 92 -6.06 -6.82 1.20
CA ASP A 92 -7.07 -7.08 2.23
C ASP A 92 -6.39 -7.42 3.57
N LYS A 93 -6.65 -6.61 4.59
CA LYS A 93 -6.06 -6.75 5.91
C LYS A 93 -6.44 -8.07 6.58
N ASP A 94 -7.70 -8.51 6.45
CA ASP A 94 -8.22 -9.69 7.16
C ASP A 94 -7.62 -10.98 6.54
N TRP A 95 -7.24 -10.91 5.27
CA TRP A 95 -6.51 -11.98 4.57
C TRP A 95 -5.01 -11.95 4.89
N PHE A 96 -4.41 -10.77 4.99
CA PHE A 96 -2.98 -10.62 5.26
C PHE A 96 -2.63 -11.01 6.70
N GLU A 97 -3.47 -10.69 7.69
CA GLU A 97 -3.30 -11.13 9.09
C GLU A 97 -3.23 -12.65 9.25
N LYS A 98 -3.86 -13.39 8.32
CA LYS A 98 -3.84 -14.87 8.28
C LYS A 98 -2.68 -15.43 7.45
N SER A 99 -1.88 -14.55 6.85
CA SER A 99 -0.75 -14.89 5.99
C SER A 99 0.58 -14.60 6.69
N SER A 100 1.65 -15.27 6.27
CA SER A 100 3.00 -14.86 6.67
C SER A 100 3.49 -13.77 5.72
N PRO A 101 4.03 -12.62 6.21
CA PRO A 101 4.54 -11.55 5.37
C PRO A 101 5.48 -12.07 4.29
N HIS A 102 6.48 -12.88 4.67
CA HIS A 102 7.46 -13.46 3.74
C HIS A 102 6.86 -14.45 2.74
N ALA A 103 5.79 -15.17 3.11
CA ALA A 103 5.13 -16.14 2.23
C ALA A 103 4.30 -15.47 1.13
N VAL A 104 3.97 -14.19 1.27
CA VAL A 104 3.26 -13.44 0.22
C VAL A 104 4.10 -13.34 -1.05
N LYS A 105 5.44 -13.32 -0.93
CA LYS A 105 6.37 -13.30 -2.07
C LYS A 105 6.12 -14.43 -3.07
N SER A 106 5.75 -15.63 -2.60
CA SER A 106 5.54 -16.78 -3.49
C SER A 106 4.19 -16.75 -4.20
N ARG A 107 3.35 -15.73 -3.99
CA ARG A 107 2.06 -15.56 -4.63
C ARG A 107 2.17 -14.60 -5.81
N SER A 108 1.51 -14.94 -6.92
CA SER A 108 1.46 -14.06 -8.09
C SER A 108 0.54 -12.84 -7.90
N HIS A 109 -0.46 -12.96 -7.03
CA HIS A 109 -1.45 -11.92 -6.77
C HIS A 109 -1.85 -11.93 -5.28
N VAL A 110 -2.29 -10.77 -4.81
CA VAL A 110 -2.85 -10.55 -3.48
C VAL A 110 -4.28 -10.02 -3.61
N PRO A 111 -5.21 -10.41 -2.72
CA PRO A 111 -6.58 -9.92 -2.78
C PRO A 111 -6.67 -8.49 -2.27
N VAL A 112 -7.62 -7.74 -2.82
CA VAL A 112 -8.03 -6.41 -2.37
C VAL A 112 -9.55 -6.37 -2.27
N VAL A 113 -10.07 -5.57 -1.35
CA VAL A 113 -11.51 -5.36 -1.17
C VAL A 113 -11.93 -4.07 -1.86
N LEU A 114 -12.92 -4.15 -2.73
CA LEU A 114 -13.49 -2.99 -3.40
C LEU A 114 -14.81 -2.62 -2.75
N GLU A 115 -15.06 -1.32 -2.60
CA GLU A 115 -16.35 -0.79 -2.22
C GLU A 115 -17.07 -0.29 -3.47
N TRP A 116 -18.33 -0.69 -3.59
CA TRP A 116 -19.22 -0.11 -4.59
C TRP A 116 -19.69 1.25 -4.08
N ASN A 117 -19.48 2.29 -4.88
CA ASN A 117 -19.91 3.64 -4.55
C ASN A 117 -20.93 4.12 -5.59
N ILE A 118 -22.10 4.56 -5.11
CA ILE A 118 -23.16 5.16 -5.95
C ILE A 118 -22.70 6.53 -6.49
N ILE A 119 -21.71 7.14 -5.82
CA ILE A 119 -21.00 8.30 -6.30
C ILE A 119 -20.26 7.91 -7.58
N ASN A 120 -20.66 8.49 -8.72
CA ASN A 120 -20.01 8.25 -10.02
C ASN A 120 -18.47 8.39 -9.89
N SER A 121 -17.75 7.48 -10.54
CA SER A 121 -16.29 7.42 -10.65
C SER A 121 -15.59 8.78 -10.81
N THR A 122 -16.14 9.68 -11.65
CA THR A 122 -15.62 11.03 -11.87
C THR A 122 -15.61 11.86 -10.58
N PHE A 123 -16.62 11.68 -9.74
CA PHE A 123 -16.74 12.38 -8.47
C PHE A 123 -15.83 11.75 -7.40
N SER A 124 -15.63 10.43 -7.40
CA SER A 124 -14.61 9.80 -6.54
C SER A 124 -13.21 10.34 -6.84
N PHE A 125 -12.84 10.47 -8.11
CA PHE A 125 -11.58 11.09 -8.52
C PHE A 125 -11.49 12.57 -8.10
N ALA A 126 -12.58 13.33 -8.25
CA ALA A 126 -12.62 14.73 -7.81
C ALA A 126 -12.50 14.86 -6.28
N LEU A 127 -13.16 13.99 -5.50
CA LEU A 127 -13.04 13.94 -4.04
C LEU A 127 -11.63 13.56 -3.61
N PHE A 128 -11.02 12.59 -4.28
CA PHE A 128 -9.62 12.23 -4.05
C PHE A 128 -8.69 13.41 -4.33
N GLY A 129 -8.85 14.07 -5.50
CA GLY A 129 -8.07 15.26 -5.85
C GLY A 129 -8.22 16.38 -4.81
N ARG A 130 -9.44 16.64 -4.34
CA ARG A 130 -9.71 17.60 -3.27
C ARG A 130 -9.00 17.22 -1.97
N HIS A 131 -9.08 15.95 -1.56
CA HIS A 131 -8.40 15.45 -0.37
C HIS A 131 -6.88 15.66 -0.46
N VAL A 132 -6.28 15.38 -1.63
CA VAL A 132 -4.85 15.61 -1.84
C VAL A 132 -4.51 17.11 -1.72
N THR A 133 -5.27 17.99 -2.37
CA THR A 133 -5.01 19.44 -2.32
C THR A 133 -5.17 20.06 -0.94
N GLU A 134 -6.04 19.52 -0.09
CA GLU A 134 -6.29 20.05 1.26
C GLU A 134 -5.24 19.56 2.27
N ASN A 135 -4.57 18.43 2.03
CA ASN A 135 -3.71 17.78 3.02
C ASN A 135 -2.21 17.72 2.64
N PHE A 136 -1.86 17.96 1.37
CA PHE A 136 -0.48 17.77 0.87
C PHE A 136 0.07 18.95 0.04
N ASN A 137 -0.61 20.11 0.05
CA ASN A 137 -0.09 21.38 -0.47
C ASN A 137 0.48 22.26 0.65
#